data_AF-A0A1W7RGZ4-F1
#
_entry.id   AF-A0A1W7RGZ4-F1
#
_cell.length_a   1.000
_cell.length_b   1.000
_cell.length_c   1.000
_cell.angle_alpha   90.00
_cell.angle_beta   90.00
_cell.angle_gamma   90.00
#
_symmetry.space_group_name_H-M   'P 1'
#
loop_
_entity.id
_entity.type
_entity.pdbx_description
1 polymer ?
#
loop_
_entity_poly.entity_id
_entity_poly.type
_entity_poly.pdbx_seq_one_letter_code
_entity_poly.pdbx_strand_id
1 'polypeptide(L)'
;MLVARMVCLRALSGHSLRSAVAQISPTVRNSSLKTKQWLTQPYQGYASRVRTGIRQRKAGEEVKEAAFEPSMETAFKIHQTGRWIVAGGAAVGLGALCYYGLGMSNEIGALEKAVIWPQYVKDRIRSTYTYFAGSVGLTALSAVAVSRSPAMMGLMMKGSWLAIGATFAVMIGAGMLVRSIDYEQSPIPKHVAWMLHAGVMGTVVAPLTLLGGPLLIRAAWYTAGIVGGLSAVAMCAPSEKFLNMGAPLGVGLGLVLVSSVGSMFLPPTSILGAGMYSIAIYGGLVLFSLFLLHDTQQVIKRAESQPYLVVGMRKYDPINACMGIYMDTLNIFIRVATMLAGGGGRKK
;
A
#
# COMPACT_ATOMS: atom_id res chain seq x y z
N MET A 1 -53.70 7.24 43.87
CA MET A 1 -53.45 6.32 42.75
C MET A 1 -52.06 5.73 42.98
N LEU A 2 -51.93 4.53 43.56
CA LEU A 2 -51.72 3.26 42.85
C LEU A 2 -50.51 3.36 41.89
N VAL A 3 -49.27 3.02 42.26
CA VAL A 3 -48.66 1.80 42.86
C VAL A 3 -48.46 0.65 41.86
N ALA A 4 -47.19 0.52 41.45
CA ALA A 4 -46.40 -0.66 41.05
C ALA A 4 -47.05 -2.00 40.68
N ARG A 5 -46.46 -2.67 39.67
CA ARG A 5 -45.89 -4.02 39.86
C ARG A 5 -44.78 -4.38 38.85
N MET A 6 -43.96 -5.35 39.27
CA MET A 6 -42.77 -5.89 38.62
C MET A 6 -42.79 -7.43 38.83
N VAL A 7 -41.88 -8.15 38.15
CA VAL A 7 -41.49 -9.57 38.38
C VAL A 7 -42.49 -10.67 37.92
N CYS A 8 -42.03 -11.53 37.00
CA CYS A 8 -41.85 -12.97 37.32
C CYS A 8 -40.87 -13.70 36.38
N LEU A 9 -39.94 -14.44 37.00
CA LEU A 9 -38.97 -15.37 36.40
C LEU A 9 -39.21 -16.75 37.01
N ARG A 10 -39.14 -17.83 36.21
CA ARG A 10 -38.95 -19.25 36.61
C ARG A 10 -38.53 -20.00 35.33
N ALA A 11 -37.42 -20.74 35.18
CA ALA A 11 -36.53 -21.52 36.07
C ALA A 11 -36.99 -22.97 36.36
N LEU A 12 -36.01 -23.90 36.37
CA LEU A 12 -35.99 -25.38 36.47
C LEU A 12 -35.69 -26.05 35.11
N SER A 13 -34.55 -26.72 34.86
CA SER A 13 -33.74 -27.69 35.63
C SER A 13 -34.37 -29.10 35.67
N GLY A 14 -33.56 -30.14 35.42
CA GLY A 14 -34.03 -31.50 35.14
C GLY A 14 -33.70 -32.54 36.22
N HIS A 15 -34.28 -33.73 36.05
CA HIS A 15 -34.00 -35.06 36.65
C HIS A 15 -35.06 -35.99 35.99
N SER A 16 -34.83 -37.19 35.47
CA SER A 16 -34.23 -38.44 35.99
C SER A 16 -35.28 -39.57 35.87
N LEU A 17 -34.83 -40.84 35.78
CA LEU A 17 -35.58 -42.11 35.77
C LEU A 17 -36.37 -42.44 34.46
N ARG A 18 -36.17 -43.57 33.76
CA ARG A 18 -36.18 -45.03 34.07
C ARG A 18 -37.58 -45.65 34.32
N SER A 19 -38.04 -46.45 33.36
CA SER A 19 -38.61 -47.82 33.48
C SER A 19 -39.19 -48.19 32.09
N ALA A 20 -38.73 -49.17 31.32
CA ALA A 20 -38.65 -50.63 31.53
C ALA A 20 -40.03 -51.33 31.51
N VAL A 21 -40.23 -52.16 30.47
CA VAL A 21 -41.04 -53.40 30.29
C VAL A 21 -40.93 -53.74 28.78
N ALA A 22 -40.79 -54.96 28.26
CA ALA A 22 -40.21 -56.25 28.63
C ALA A 22 -40.55 -57.22 27.45
N GLN A 23 -40.05 -58.47 27.49
CA GLN A 23 -40.41 -59.61 26.62
C GLN A 23 -39.77 -59.66 25.20
N ILE A 24 -39.30 -60.80 24.65
CA ILE A 24 -39.09 -62.19 25.15
C ILE A 24 -37.96 -62.83 24.29
N SER A 25 -37.17 -63.77 24.84
CA SER A 25 -36.16 -64.62 24.17
C SER A 25 -36.71 -66.05 23.98
N PRO A 26 -36.18 -66.99 23.13
CA PRO A 26 -34.76 -67.27 22.82
C PRO A 26 -34.53 -67.56 21.29
N THR A 27 -33.54 -68.30 20.73
CA THR A 27 -32.57 -69.30 21.24
C THR A 27 -31.36 -69.54 20.28
N VAL A 28 -30.20 -69.92 20.85
CA VAL A 28 -29.18 -70.89 20.34
C VAL A 28 -28.84 -70.95 18.82
N ARG A 29 -27.58 -70.69 18.43
CA ARG A 29 -26.53 -71.73 18.19
C ARG A 29 -25.14 -71.16 17.90
N ASN A 30 -24.10 -71.82 18.44
CA ASN A 30 -22.68 -71.55 18.14
C ASN A 30 -22.22 -72.24 16.85
N SER A 31 -21.23 -71.67 16.17
CA SER A 31 -20.03 -72.43 15.77
C SER A 31 -18.86 -71.54 15.37
N SER A 32 -17.72 -71.74 16.04
CA SER A 32 -16.41 -71.26 15.60
C SER A 32 -15.79 -72.28 14.63
N LEU A 33 -15.21 -71.83 13.51
CA LEU A 33 -14.21 -72.64 12.81
C LEU A 33 -12.98 -71.81 12.42
N LYS A 34 -11.83 -72.45 12.61
CA LYS A 34 -10.48 -71.90 12.56
C LYS A 34 -9.74 -72.63 11.45
N THR A 35 -9.40 -71.96 10.35
CA THR A 35 -8.66 -72.58 9.25
C THR A 35 -7.19 -72.15 9.30
N LYS A 36 -6.29 -73.14 9.26
CA LYS A 36 -4.82 -72.98 9.24
C LYS A 36 -4.31 -72.88 7.78
N GLN A 37 -2.98 -72.83 7.64
CA GLN A 37 -2.15 -73.15 6.47
C GLN A 37 -1.96 -72.03 5.43
N TRP A 38 -0.81 -71.90 4.75
CA TRP A 38 0.48 -72.63 4.82
C TRP A 38 1.66 -71.62 4.70
N LEU A 39 2.82 -71.99 5.24
CA LEU A 39 4.11 -71.30 5.03
C LEU A 39 4.78 -71.80 3.73
N THR A 40 5.22 -70.88 2.87
CA THR A 40 6.21 -71.15 1.81
C THR A 40 7.17 -69.97 1.65
N GLN A 41 8.40 -70.14 2.11
CA GLN A 41 9.54 -69.32 1.69
C GLN A 41 10.25 -69.98 0.50
N PRO A 42 10.88 -69.19 -0.37
CA PRO A 42 12.15 -69.57 -0.95
C PRO A 42 13.25 -68.51 -0.71
N TYR A 43 14.33 -68.94 -0.07
CA TYR A 43 15.70 -68.44 -0.30
C TYR A 43 16.11 -68.83 -1.76
N GLN A 44 17.06 -68.22 -2.48
CA GLN A 44 18.12 -67.25 -2.19
C GLN A 44 18.59 -66.64 -3.54
N GLY A 45 19.13 -65.42 -3.57
CA GLY A 45 19.68 -64.85 -4.82
C GLY A 45 20.53 -63.61 -4.62
N TYR A 46 21.85 -63.77 -4.60
CA TYR A 46 22.81 -62.66 -4.51
C TYR A 46 22.88 -61.91 -5.84
N ALA A 47 22.54 -60.61 -5.86
CA ALA A 47 22.76 -59.74 -7.01
C ALA A 47 23.11 -58.31 -6.56
N SER A 48 24.41 -57.99 -6.56
CA SER A 48 24.96 -56.68 -6.22
C SER A 48 24.73 -55.64 -7.33
N ARG A 49 23.48 -55.17 -7.49
CA ARG A 49 23.22 -53.95 -8.27
C ARG A 49 23.34 -52.73 -7.37
N VAL A 50 24.49 -52.05 -7.43
CA VAL A 50 24.64 -50.67 -6.96
C VAL A 50 23.74 -49.77 -7.81
N ARG A 51 22.48 -49.61 -7.38
CA ARG A 51 21.58 -48.63 -7.96
C ARG A 51 21.96 -47.28 -7.37
N THR A 52 22.81 -46.53 -8.07
CA THR A 52 23.07 -45.11 -7.83
C THR A 52 21.76 -44.34 -8.01
N GLY A 53 20.95 -44.34 -6.95
CA GLY A 53 19.82 -43.45 -6.84
C GLY A 53 20.35 -42.03 -6.79
N ILE A 54 20.35 -41.34 -7.92
CA ILE A 54 20.42 -39.89 -7.95
C ILE A 54 19.19 -39.42 -7.18
N ARG A 55 19.38 -39.16 -5.89
CA ARG A 55 18.42 -38.50 -5.04
C ARG A 55 18.31 -37.09 -5.60
N GLN A 56 17.39 -36.92 -6.55
CA GLN A 56 17.01 -35.61 -7.08
C GLN A 56 16.40 -34.85 -5.90
N ARG A 57 17.29 -34.23 -5.13
CA ARG A 57 16.96 -33.59 -3.87
C ARG A 57 15.96 -32.51 -4.22
N LYS A 58 14.89 -32.46 -3.44
CA LYS A 58 13.76 -31.55 -3.56
C LYS A 58 14.18 -30.11 -3.22
N ALA A 59 15.27 -29.60 -3.79
CA ALA A 59 15.82 -28.27 -3.52
C ALA A 59 14.80 -27.17 -3.83
N GLY A 60 13.96 -27.35 -4.85
CA GLY A 60 12.83 -26.47 -5.14
C GLY A 60 11.67 -26.56 -4.13
N GLU A 61 11.58 -27.60 -3.31
CA GLU A 61 10.65 -27.67 -2.18
C GLU A 61 11.32 -27.24 -0.86
N GLU A 62 12.58 -27.61 -0.57
CA GLU A 62 13.33 -27.13 0.61
C GLU A 62 13.45 -25.57 0.59
N VAL A 63 13.71 -24.96 -0.58
CA VAL A 63 13.70 -23.49 -0.74
C VAL A 63 12.29 -22.89 -0.61
N LYS A 64 11.25 -23.65 -1.00
CA LYS A 64 9.86 -23.22 -0.88
C LYS A 64 9.42 -23.28 0.59
N GLU A 65 9.67 -24.37 1.30
CA GLU A 65 9.44 -24.51 2.74
C GLU A 65 10.19 -23.42 3.51
N ALA A 66 11.50 -23.23 3.30
CA ALA A 66 12.26 -22.18 3.98
C ALA A 66 11.76 -20.75 3.68
N ALA A 67 11.19 -20.51 2.49
CA ALA A 67 10.56 -19.22 2.15
C ALA A 67 9.16 -19.03 2.77
N PHE A 68 8.49 -20.12 3.15
CA PHE A 68 7.18 -20.13 3.82
C PHE A 68 7.25 -20.40 5.34
N GLU A 69 8.41 -20.75 5.88
CA GLU A 69 8.61 -20.93 7.32
C GLU A 69 8.28 -19.64 8.11
N PRO A 70 7.37 -19.70 9.10
CA PRO A 70 6.91 -18.53 9.84
C PRO A 70 7.92 -18.11 10.92
N SER A 71 9.06 -17.54 10.50
CA SER A 71 10.05 -16.98 11.42
C SER A 71 9.72 -15.53 11.82
N MET A 72 8.83 -15.38 12.81
CA MET A 72 8.41 -14.08 13.37
C MET A 72 9.58 -13.16 13.76
N GLU A 73 10.69 -13.73 14.24
CA GLU A 73 11.91 -12.97 14.55
C GLU A 73 12.56 -12.36 13.31
N THR A 74 12.63 -13.11 12.21
CA THR A 74 13.20 -12.65 10.92
C THR A 74 12.31 -11.57 10.31
N ALA A 75 10.99 -11.79 10.31
CA ALA A 75 10.02 -10.78 9.88
C ALA A 75 10.13 -9.48 10.70
N PHE A 76 10.35 -9.59 12.03
CA PHE A 76 10.59 -8.44 12.88
C PHE A 76 11.91 -7.72 12.57
N LYS A 77 13.01 -8.45 12.35
CA LYS A 77 14.30 -7.87 11.92
C LYS A 77 14.16 -7.10 10.61
N ILE A 78 13.46 -7.67 9.62
CA ILE A 78 13.17 -7.02 8.32
C ILE A 78 12.40 -5.70 8.51
N HIS A 79 11.39 -5.68 9.39
CA HIS A 79 10.61 -4.48 9.72
C HIS A 79 11.45 -3.43 10.47
N GLN A 80 12.36 -3.86 11.36
CA GLN A 80 13.28 -2.97 12.06
C GLN A 80 14.29 -2.32 11.10
N THR A 81 14.85 -3.08 10.15
CA THR A 81 15.73 -2.57 9.08
C THR A 81 15.02 -1.53 8.22
N GLY A 82 13.77 -1.76 7.84
CA GLY A 82 12.96 -0.78 7.08
C GLY A 82 12.81 0.57 7.79
N ARG A 83 12.62 0.56 9.12
CA ARG A 83 12.59 1.79 9.93
C ARG A 83 13.92 2.53 9.95
N TRP A 84 15.05 1.80 10.01
CA TRP A 84 16.39 2.41 9.94
C TRP A 84 16.67 3.02 8.57
N ILE A 85 16.21 2.39 7.48
CA ILE A 85 16.32 2.95 6.12
C ILE A 85 15.57 4.28 6.03
N VAL A 86 14.34 4.36 6.55
CA VAL A 86 13.57 5.63 6.56
C VAL A 86 14.22 6.68 7.46
N ALA A 87 14.74 6.31 8.62
CA ALA A 87 15.47 7.24 9.50
C ALA A 87 16.75 7.79 8.84
N GLY A 88 17.52 6.92 8.16
CA GLY A 88 18.69 7.33 7.38
C GLY A 88 18.32 8.24 6.21
N GLY A 89 17.26 7.92 5.47
CA GLY A 89 16.74 8.78 4.40
C GLY A 89 16.30 10.17 4.90
N ALA A 90 15.66 10.24 6.07
CA ALA A 90 15.30 11.52 6.70
C ALA A 90 16.55 12.32 7.13
N ALA A 91 17.58 11.67 7.67
CA ALA A 91 18.84 12.33 8.01
C ALA A 91 19.58 12.87 6.77
N VAL A 92 19.60 12.10 5.66
CA VAL A 92 20.15 12.55 4.37
C VAL A 92 19.34 13.72 3.81
N GLY A 93 18.00 13.67 3.87
CA GLY A 93 17.13 14.75 3.41
C GLY A 93 17.33 16.05 4.19
N LEU A 94 17.46 15.97 5.52
CA LEU A 94 17.76 17.12 6.37
C LEU A 94 19.18 17.66 6.13
N GLY A 95 20.17 16.77 5.99
CA GLY A 95 21.53 17.15 5.63
C GLY A 95 21.61 17.87 4.27
N ALA A 96 20.86 17.38 3.27
CA ALA A 96 20.72 18.04 1.98
C ALA A 96 20.02 19.40 2.09
N LEU A 97 18.96 19.52 2.90
CA LEU A 97 18.28 20.80 3.13
C LEU A 97 19.23 21.83 3.74
N CYS A 98 20.02 21.45 4.75
CA CYS A 98 21.03 22.32 5.35
C CYS A 98 22.15 22.65 4.36
N TYR A 99 22.63 21.68 3.59
CA TYR A 99 23.74 21.87 2.65
C TYR A 99 23.37 22.85 1.51
N TYR A 100 22.25 22.60 0.83
CA TYR A 100 21.79 23.46 -0.25
C TYR A 100 21.16 24.77 0.26
N GLY A 101 20.43 24.73 1.38
CA GLY A 101 19.78 25.91 1.96
C GLY A 101 20.75 26.93 2.58
N LEU A 102 21.97 26.51 2.94
CA LEU A 102 23.06 27.41 3.37
C LEU A 102 23.94 27.89 2.20
N GLY A 103 23.59 27.58 0.94
CA GLY A 103 24.36 28.02 -0.23
C GLY A 103 25.75 27.38 -0.36
N MET A 104 25.99 26.22 0.26
CA MET A 104 27.30 25.54 0.20
C MET A 104 27.55 24.79 -1.12
N SER A 105 26.62 24.86 -2.08
CA SER A 105 26.75 24.29 -3.42
C SER A 105 27.25 25.32 -4.44
N ASN A 106 28.22 24.93 -5.27
CA ASN A 106 28.71 25.75 -6.40
C ASN A 106 27.70 25.91 -7.56
N GLU A 107 26.50 25.35 -7.44
CA GLU A 107 25.40 25.43 -8.41
C GLU A 107 24.24 26.21 -7.78
N ILE A 108 23.68 27.18 -8.52
CA ILE A 108 22.59 28.04 -8.07
C ILE A 108 21.32 27.21 -7.81
N GLY A 109 20.77 27.32 -6.61
CA GLY A 109 19.55 26.63 -6.21
C GLY A 109 18.30 27.19 -6.89
N ALA A 110 17.25 26.38 -7.06
CA ALA A 110 15.99 26.89 -7.60
C ALA A 110 15.34 27.97 -6.70
N LEU A 111 15.65 27.98 -5.40
CA LEU A 111 15.24 29.01 -4.43
C LEU A 111 15.92 30.37 -4.68
N GLU A 112 17.22 30.38 -4.96
CA GLU A 112 17.97 31.59 -5.32
C GLU A 112 17.47 32.13 -6.66
N LYS A 113 17.27 31.23 -7.63
CA LYS A 113 16.65 31.53 -8.93
C LYS A 113 15.21 32.05 -8.79
N ALA A 114 14.47 31.61 -7.77
CA ALA A 114 13.09 32.02 -7.53
C ALA A 114 12.92 33.51 -7.17
N VAL A 115 13.96 34.15 -6.63
CA VAL A 115 13.97 35.60 -6.45
C VAL A 115 13.83 36.29 -7.81
N ILE A 116 14.61 35.83 -8.79
CA ILE A 116 14.75 36.40 -10.15
C ILE A 116 13.62 35.93 -11.09
N TRP A 117 12.84 34.89 -10.74
CA TRP A 117 11.76 34.39 -11.60
C TRP A 117 10.73 35.47 -11.97
N PRO A 118 10.36 35.57 -13.26
CA PRO A 118 9.22 36.36 -13.73
C PRO A 118 7.93 35.95 -13.03
N GLN A 119 7.00 36.90 -12.85
CA GLN A 119 5.74 36.66 -12.13
C GLN A 119 4.92 35.50 -12.73
N TYR A 120 4.89 35.37 -14.06
CA TYR A 120 4.17 34.26 -14.71
C TYR A 120 4.68 32.86 -14.29
N VAL A 121 5.96 32.71 -13.93
CA VAL A 121 6.51 31.43 -13.42
C VAL A 121 5.99 31.18 -12.01
N LYS A 122 5.99 32.22 -11.16
CA LYS A 122 5.47 32.18 -9.79
C LYS A 122 3.97 31.85 -9.77
N ASP A 123 3.18 32.46 -10.66
CA ASP A 123 1.75 32.18 -10.80
C ASP A 123 1.45 30.77 -11.31
N ARG A 124 2.25 30.26 -12.27
CA ARG A 124 2.17 28.85 -12.73
C ARG A 124 2.44 27.87 -11.61
N ILE A 125 3.51 28.05 -10.84
CA ILE A 125 3.83 27.19 -9.69
C ILE A 125 2.72 27.30 -8.62
N ARG A 126 2.25 28.52 -8.31
CA ARG A 126 1.19 28.77 -7.32
C ARG A 126 -0.13 28.11 -7.72
N SER A 127 -0.55 28.20 -8.98
CA SER A 127 -1.76 27.52 -9.47
C SER A 127 -1.63 26.01 -9.39
N THR A 128 -0.48 25.42 -9.77
CA THR A 128 -0.19 23.98 -9.61
C THR A 128 -0.30 23.53 -8.15
N TYR A 129 0.28 24.26 -7.20
CA TYR A 129 0.12 23.95 -5.77
C TYR A 129 -1.30 24.17 -5.23
N THR A 130 -2.07 25.07 -5.85
CA THR A 130 -3.50 25.28 -5.51
C THR A 130 -4.35 24.09 -5.96
N TYR A 131 -4.15 23.57 -7.18
CA TYR A 131 -4.81 22.35 -7.64
C TYR A 131 -4.35 21.10 -6.88
N PHE A 132 -3.06 21.02 -6.51
CA PHE A 132 -2.57 19.98 -5.59
C PHE A 132 -3.34 19.99 -4.26
N ALA A 133 -3.41 21.13 -3.58
CA ALA A 133 -4.13 21.27 -2.32
C ALA A 133 -5.63 20.95 -2.46
N GLY A 134 -6.26 21.42 -3.55
CA GLY A 134 -7.64 21.07 -3.90
C GLY A 134 -7.84 19.57 -4.13
N SER A 135 -6.87 18.89 -4.75
CA SER A 135 -6.91 17.44 -4.99
C SER A 135 -6.88 16.67 -3.67
N VAL A 136 -5.99 17.05 -2.74
CA VAL A 136 -5.91 16.47 -1.39
C VAL A 136 -7.21 16.70 -0.61
N GLY A 137 -7.76 17.92 -0.66
CA GLY A 137 -9.03 18.27 -0.01
C GLY A 137 -10.21 17.45 -0.55
N LEU A 138 -10.35 17.35 -1.87
CA LEU A 138 -11.42 16.58 -2.50
C LEU A 138 -11.28 15.08 -2.25
N THR A 139 -10.05 14.56 -2.23
CA THR A 139 -9.75 13.17 -1.84
C THR A 139 -10.23 12.87 -0.43
N ALA A 140 -9.95 13.76 0.53
CA ALA A 140 -10.38 13.62 1.92
C ALA A 140 -11.92 13.68 2.04
N LEU A 141 -12.57 14.62 1.36
CA LEU A 141 -14.04 14.72 1.31
C LEU A 141 -14.67 13.44 0.72
N SER A 142 -14.12 12.93 -0.38
CA SER A 142 -14.55 11.67 -0.99
C SER A 142 -14.36 10.48 -0.05
N ALA A 143 -13.20 10.34 0.59
CA ALA A 143 -12.95 9.28 1.57
C ALA A 143 -13.94 9.31 2.76
N VAL A 144 -14.36 10.51 3.20
CA VAL A 144 -15.38 10.69 4.23
C VAL A 144 -16.79 10.35 3.71
N ALA A 145 -17.13 10.70 2.47
CA ALA A 145 -18.40 10.32 1.86
C ALA A 145 -18.51 8.79 1.67
N VAL A 146 -17.44 8.15 1.19
CA VAL A 146 -17.34 6.70 0.96
C VAL A 146 -17.36 5.92 2.27
N SER A 147 -16.67 6.38 3.32
CA SER A 147 -16.69 5.71 4.63
C SER A 147 -18.05 5.75 5.33
N ARG A 148 -18.92 6.70 4.98
CA ARG A 148 -20.32 6.75 5.41
C ARG A 148 -21.27 5.92 4.54
N SER A 149 -20.79 5.29 3.46
CA SER A 149 -21.59 4.47 2.54
C SER A 149 -21.25 2.98 2.68
N PRO A 150 -22.08 2.17 3.36
CA PRO A 150 -21.80 0.75 3.57
C PRO A 150 -21.66 -0.05 2.28
N ALA A 151 -22.38 0.34 1.22
CA ALA A 151 -22.30 -0.31 -0.09
C ALA A 151 -20.92 -0.07 -0.76
N MET A 152 -20.41 1.16 -0.72
CA MET A 152 -19.12 1.50 -1.32
C MET A 152 -17.95 0.98 -0.47
N MET A 153 -18.00 1.14 0.85
CA MET A 153 -17.02 0.56 1.77
C MET A 153 -16.98 -0.98 1.63
N GLY A 154 -18.15 -1.63 1.58
CA GLY A 154 -18.26 -3.07 1.35
C GLY A 154 -17.73 -3.50 -0.03
N LEU A 155 -17.76 -2.65 -1.06
CA LEU A 155 -17.14 -2.93 -2.36
C LEU A 155 -15.61 -2.80 -2.27
N MET A 156 -15.07 -1.77 -1.61
CA MET A 156 -13.62 -1.60 -1.41
C MET A 156 -13.01 -2.68 -0.51
N MET A 157 -13.75 -3.17 0.48
CA MET A 157 -13.30 -4.26 1.38
C MET A 157 -13.47 -5.66 0.78
N LYS A 158 -14.22 -5.82 -0.32
CA LYS A 158 -14.33 -7.10 -1.04
C LYS A 158 -13.03 -7.37 -1.79
N GLY A 159 -12.17 -8.22 -1.23
CA GLY A 159 -10.95 -8.74 -1.86
C GLY A 159 -11.17 -9.66 -3.08
N SER A 160 -12.19 -9.41 -3.90
CA SER A 160 -12.40 -10.11 -5.16
C SER A 160 -11.39 -9.64 -6.21
N TRP A 161 -10.84 -10.56 -6.98
CA TRP A 161 -9.91 -10.24 -8.08
C TRP A 161 -10.51 -9.24 -9.09
N LEU A 162 -11.82 -9.36 -9.35
CA LEU A 162 -12.56 -8.41 -10.19
C LEU A 162 -12.63 -7.01 -9.56
N ALA A 163 -12.81 -6.91 -8.24
CA ALA A 163 -12.84 -5.62 -7.55
C ALA A 163 -11.47 -4.93 -7.56
N ILE A 164 -10.39 -5.71 -7.34
CA ILE A 164 -9.00 -5.23 -7.41
C ILE A 164 -8.66 -4.77 -8.84
N GLY A 165 -8.97 -5.59 -9.85
CA GLY A 165 -8.75 -5.22 -11.26
C GLY A 165 -9.56 -3.98 -11.68
N ALA A 166 -10.81 -3.87 -11.23
CA ALA A 166 -11.67 -2.72 -11.50
C ALA A 166 -11.16 -1.43 -10.83
N THR A 167 -10.69 -1.46 -9.58
CA THR A 167 -10.14 -0.26 -8.94
C THR A 167 -8.87 0.22 -9.63
N PHE A 168 -7.97 -0.68 -10.04
CA PHE A 168 -6.80 -0.31 -10.86
C PHE A 168 -7.22 0.30 -12.20
N ALA A 169 -8.16 -0.32 -12.92
CA ALA A 169 -8.64 0.20 -14.21
C ALA A 169 -9.29 1.59 -14.07
N VAL A 170 -10.09 1.82 -13.02
CA VAL A 170 -10.74 3.11 -12.77
C VAL A 170 -9.75 4.18 -12.33
N MET A 171 -8.76 3.86 -11.48
CA MET A 171 -7.67 4.80 -11.12
C MET A 171 -6.88 5.23 -12.35
N ILE A 172 -6.39 4.27 -13.13
CA ILE A 172 -5.57 4.54 -14.32
C ILE A 172 -6.39 5.29 -15.37
N GLY A 173 -7.63 4.84 -15.64
CA GLY A 173 -8.53 5.47 -16.60
C GLY A 173 -8.89 6.91 -16.23
N ALA A 174 -9.20 7.19 -14.96
CA ALA A 174 -9.46 8.55 -14.50
C ALA A 174 -8.20 9.44 -14.62
N GLY A 175 -7.01 8.92 -14.30
CA GLY A 175 -5.75 9.66 -14.47
C GLY A 175 -5.41 9.93 -15.94
N MET A 176 -5.71 8.99 -16.84
CA MET A 176 -5.58 9.18 -18.29
C MET A 176 -6.57 10.21 -18.82
N LEU A 177 -7.83 10.20 -18.35
CA LEU A 177 -8.88 11.16 -18.74
C LEU A 177 -8.51 12.60 -18.35
N VAL A 178 -7.96 12.83 -17.16
CA VAL A 178 -7.47 14.17 -16.79
C VAL A 178 -6.35 14.63 -17.72
N ARG A 179 -5.45 13.71 -18.10
CA ARG A 179 -4.29 14.03 -18.93
C ARG A 179 -4.65 14.31 -20.39
N SER A 180 -5.64 13.60 -20.95
CA SER A 180 -6.06 13.76 -22.35
C SER A 180 -6.82 15.05 -22.62
N ILE A 181 -7.55 15.58 -21.63
CA ILE A 181 -8.33 16.81 -21.78
C ILE A 181 -7.43 18.06 -21.76
N ASP A 182 -7.65 18.97 -22.71
CA ASP A 182 -6.97 20.25 -22.79
C ASP A 182 -7.55 21.31 -21.84
N TYR A 183 -6.67 21.91 -21.03
CA TYR A 183 -7.05 22.88 -20.00
C TYR A 183 -7.68 24.16 -20.57
N GLU A 184 -7.10 24.71 -21.65
CA GLU A 184 -7.57 25.95 -22.29
C GLU A 184 -8.83 25.76 -23.14
N GLN A 185 -8.86 24.69 -23.95
CA GLN A 185 -9.96 24.43 -24.90
C GLN A 185 -11.23 23.94 -24.20
N SER A 186 -11.08 23.26 -23.06
CA SER A 186 -12.16 22.57 -22.36
C SER A 186 -12.03 22.69 -20.83
N PRO A 187 -12.11 23.91 -20.27
CA PRO A 187 -11.88 24.13 -18.84
C PRO A 187 -12.90 23.37 -17.97
N ILE A 188 -14.18 23.35 -18.34
CA ILE A 188 -15.21 22.64 -17.56
C ILE A 188 -14.97 21.11 -17.57
N PRO A 189 -14.84 20.42 -18.72
CA PRO A 189 -14.48 19.00 -18.74
C PRO A 189 -13.19 18.68 -17.97
N LYS A 190 -12.17 19.55 -18.05
CA LYS A 190 -10.90 19.37 -17.33
C LYS A 190 -11.10 19.36 -15.81
N HIS A 191 -11.87 20.31 -15.28
CA HIS A 191 -12.16 20.39 -13.85
C HIS A 191 -13.05 19.22 -13.39
N VAL A 192 -14.03 18.80 -14.20
CA VAL A 192 -14.87 17.64 -13.89
C VAL A 192 -14.04 16.35 -13.86
N ALA A 193 -13.16 16.11 -14.84
CA ALA A 193 -12.26 14.97 -14.84
C ALA A 193 -11.28 15.00 -13.66
N TRP A 194 -10.75 16.17 -13.32
CA TRP A 194 -9.87 16.36 -12.16
C TRP A 194 -10.58 16.02 -10.85
N MET A 195 -11.81 16.51 -10.67
CA MET A 195 -12.65 16.17 -9.52
C MET A 195 -13.01 14.69 -9.48
N LEU A 196 -13.32 14.07 -10.62
CA LEU A 196 -13.55 12.64 -10.74
C LEU A 196 -12.32 11.84 -10.28
N HIS A 197 -11.12 12.21 -10.74
CA HIS A 197 -9.88 11.52 -10.38
C HIS A 197 -9.58 11.62 -8.87
N ALA A 198 -9.67 12.81 -8.28
CA ALA A 198 -9.50 12.95 -6.83
C ALA A 198 -10.61 12.25 -6.03
N GLY A 199 -11.84 12.21 -6.55
CA GLY A 199 -12.94 11.41 -6.00
C GLY A 199 -12.66 9.89 -6.00
N VAL A 200 -12.16 9.36 -7.13
CA VAL A 200 -11.75 7.96 -7.28
C VAL A 200 -10.64 7.60 -6.30
N MET A 201 -9.59 8.42 -6.21
CA MET A 201 -8.50 8.20 -5.26
C MET A 201 -8.99 8.25 -3.80
N GLY A 202 -9.93 9.14 -3.47
CA GLY A 202 -10.57 9.18 -2.16
C GLY A 202 -11.35 7.91 -1.84
N THR A 203 -11.97 7.28 -2.85
CA THR A 203 -12.65 5.99 -2.71
C THR A 203 -11.66 4.86 -2.40
N VAL A 204 -10.49 4.85 -3.06
CA VAL A 204 -9.41 3.88 -2.83
C VAL A 204 -8.74 4.08 -1.46
N VAL A 205 -8.62 5.32 -0.99
CA VAL A 205 -8.10 5.68 0.34
C VAL A 205 -9.11 5.41 1.46
N ALA A 206 -10.42 5.35 1.15
CA ALA A 206 -11.49 5.26 2.15
C ALA A 206 -11.34 4.12 3.18
N PRO A 207 -10.90 2.89 2.85
CA PRO A 207 -10.69 1.84 3.85
C PRO A 207 -9.71 2.20 4.97
N LEU A 208 -8.78 3.14 4.74
CA LEU A 208 -7.88 3.63 5.79
C LEU A 208 -8.62 4.39 6.90
N THR A 209 -9.84 4.88 6.65
CA THR A 209 -10.67 5.52 7.71
C THR A 209 -10.98 4.56 8.87
N LEU A 210 -10.94 3.25 8.62
CA LEU A 210 -11.10 2.20 9.65
C LEU A 210 -9.91 2.15 10.64
N LEU A 211 -8.75 2.73 10.31
CA LEU A 211 -7.59 2.85 11.21
C LEU A 211 -7.82 3.90 12.33
N GLY A 212 -8.91 4.68 12.24
CA GLY A 212 -9.32 5.66 13.24
C GLY A 212 -8.83 7.08 12.98
N GLY A 213 -9.73 8.05 13.18
CA GLY A 213 -9.48 9.48 12.93
C GLY A 213 -8.21 10.04 13.57
N PRO A 214 -7.93 9.82 14.87
CA PRO A 214 -6.71 10.33 15.52
C PRO A 214 -5.41 9.81 14.92
N LEU A 215 -5.40 8.59 14.37
CA LEU A 215 -4.24 8.01 13.70
C LEU A 215 -4.05 8.66 12.33
N LEU A 216 -5.13 8.80 11.55
CA LEU A 216 -5.07 9.46 10.24
C LEU A 216 -4.70 10.94 10.32
N ILE A 217 -5.16 11.68 11.34
CA ILE A 217 -4.78 13.08 11.54
C ILE A 217 -3.26 13.19 11.80
N ARG A 218 -2.68 12.29 12.60
CA ARG A 218 -1.23 12.21 12.79
C ARG A 218 -0.50 11.85 11.50
N ALA A 219 -1.02 10.87 10.75
CA ALA A 219 -0.46 10.48 9.46
C ALA A 219 -0.45 11.66 8.48
N ALA A 220 -1.55 12.41 8.38
CA ALA A 220 -1.68 13.59 7.53
C ALA A 220 -0.67 14.69 7.91
N TRP A 221 -0.48 14.98 9.21
CA TRP A 221 0.53 15.95 9.66
C TRP A 221 1.97 15.50 9.36
N TYR A 222 2.29 14.22 9.54
CA TYR A 222 3.61 13.69 9.19
C TYR A 222 3.84 13.72 7.68
N THR A 223 2.83 13.37 6.87
CA THR A 223 2.90 13.51 5.41
C THR A 223 3.04 14.96 4.98
N ALA A 224 2.33 15.91 5.60
CA ALA A 224 2.49 17.34 5.30
C ALA A 224 3.91 17.84 5.62
N GLY A 225 4.49 17.40 6.74
CA GLY A 225 5.88 17.69 7.09
C GLY A 225 6.89 17.08 6.11
N ILE A 226 6.69 15.82 5.71
CA ILE A 226 7.50 15.14 4.69
C ILE A 226 7.39 15.88 3.35
N VAL A 227 6.17 16.14 2.86
CA VAL A 227 5.93 16.78 1.56
C VAL A 227 6.49 18.20 1.52
N GLY A 228 6.25 19.00 2.57
CA GLY A 228 6.78 20.35 2.68
C GLY A 228 8.30 20.39 2.78
N GLY A 229 8.91 19.53 3.61
CA GLY A 229 10.36 19.45 3.76
C GLY A 229 11.07 18.98 2.49
N LEU A 230 10.52 17.97 1.81
CA LEU A 230 11.06 17.47 0.54
C LEU A 230 10.88 18.48 -0.60
N SER A 231 9.75 19.20 -0.65
CA SER A 231 9.56 20.32 -1.60
C SER A 231 10.56 21.45 -1.33
N ALA A 232 10.87 21.74 -0.06
CA ALA A 232 11.91 22.71 0.30
C ALA A 232 13.31 22.24 -0.15
N VAL A 233 13.66 20.95 0.02
CA VAL A 233 14.90 20.39 -0.54
C VAL A 233 14.94 20.53 -2.06
N ALA A 234 13.84 20.22 -2.76
CA ALA A 234 13.75 20.34 -4.22
C ALA A 234 13.90 21.78 -4.73
N MET A 235 13.43 22.76 -3.94
CA MET A 235 13.64 24.19 -4.19
C MET A 235 15.11 24.61 -3.92
N CYS A 236 15.72 24.17 -2.83
CA CYS A 236 17.11 24.54 -2.53
C CYS A 236 18.11 23.86 -3.49
N ALA A 237 17.85 22.64 -3.91
CA ALA A 237 18.79 21.86 -4.73
C ALA A 237 18.78 22.26 -6.22
N PRO A 238 19.91 22.07 -6.94
CA PRO A 238 19.98 22.25 -8.39
C PRO A 238 19.00 21.35 -9.16
N SER A 239 18.33 21.89 -10.18
CA SER A 239 17.23 21.21 -10.89
C SER A 239 17.65 19.98 -11.70
N GLU A 240 18.88 19.95 -12.21
CA GLU A 240 19.29 18.90 -13.15
C GLU A 240 19.63 17.56 -12.45
N LYS A 241 19.89 17.57 -11.14
CA LYS A 241 20.31 16.36 -10.42
C LYS A 241 19.17 15.36 -10.21
N PHE A 242 18.02 15.78 -9.67
CA PHE A 242 16.91 14.85 -9.47
C PHE A 242 16.15 14.57 -10.76
N LEU A 243 16.01 15.53 -11.69
CA LEU A 243 15.35 15.31 -12.99
C LEU A 243 15.96 14.15 -13.79
N ASN A 244 17.29 14.02 -13.77
CA ASN A 244 18.00 12.93 -14.46
C ASN A 244 17.84 11.56 -13.79
N MET A 245 17.30 11.49 -12.56
CA MET A 245 17.05 10.22 -11.87
C MET A 245 15.75 9.52 -12.31
N GLY A 246 14.97 10.08 -13.24
CA GLY A 246 13.66 9.54 -13.64
C GLY A 246 13.67 8.06 -14.07
N ALA A 247 14.72 7.60 -14.75
CA ALA A 247 14.86 6.20 -15.15
C ALA A 247 15.13 5.25 -13.94
N PRO A 248 16.13 5.51 -13.07
CA PRO A 248 16.27 4.82 -11.79
C PRO A 248 14.99 4.80 -10.92
N LEU A 249 14.26 5.91 -10.83
CA LEU A 249 12.99 5.98 -10.10
C LEU A 249 11.93 5.08 -10.74
N GLY A 250 11.84 5.02 -12.08
CA GLY A 250 10.96 4.10 -12.79
C GLY A 250 11.24 2.61 -12.50
N VAL A 251 12.51 2.22 -12.41
CA VAL A 251 12.91 0.86 -11.99
C VAL A 251 12.49 0.58 -10.54
N GLY A 252 12.72 1.55 -9.64
CA GLY A 252 12.25 1.49 -8.26
C GLY A 252 10.73 1.33 -8.15
N LEU A 253 9.96 2.02 -9.01
CA LEU A 253 8.50 1.93 -9.06
C LEU A 253 8.04 0.54 -9.47
N GLY A 254 8.70 -0.08 -10.46
CA GLY A 254 8.47 -1.47 -10.83
C GLY A 254 8.69 -2.43 -9.65
N LEU A 255 9.81 -2.29 -8.94
CA LEU A 255 10.13 -3.11 -7.76
C LEU A 255 9.09 -2.94 -6.65
N VAL A 256 8.69 -1.71 -6.33
CA VAL A 256 7.70 -1.39 -5.30
C VAL A 256 6.30 -1.86 -5.68
N LEU A 257 5.93 -1.80 -6.97
CA LEU A 257 4.67 -2.30 -7.49
C LEU A 257 4.60 -3.83 -7.43
N VAL A 258 5.63 -4.54 -7.89
CA VAL A 258 5.74 -6.00 -7.79
C VAL A 258 5.73 -6.44 -6.33
N SER A 259 6.43 -5.71 -5.45
CA SER A 259 6.42 -5.96 -4.01
C SER A 259 5.03 -5.77 -3.38
N SER A 260 4.31 -4.72 -3.78
CA SER A 260 2.95 -4.43 -3.32
C SER A 260 1.99 -5.54 -3.74
N VAL A 261 1.99 -5.91 -5.03
CA VAL A 261 1.13 -6.98 -5.58
C VAL A 261 1.47 -8.33 -4.96
N GLY A 262 2.74 -8.72 -4.91
CA GLY A 262 3.15 -10.01 -4.34
C GLY A 262 2.87 -10.13 -2.83
N SER A 263 2.89 -9.04 -2.09
CA SER A 263 2.48 -9.04 -0.66
C SER A 263 1.00 -9.37 -0.44
N MET A 264 0.15 -9.29 -1.48
CA MET A 264 -1.25 -9.72 -1.41
C MET A 264 -1.41 -11.25 -1.52
N PHE A 265 -0.40 -11.95 -2.05
CA PHE A 265 -0.42 -13.40 -2.27
C PHE A 265 0.37 -14.19 -1.21
N LEU A 266 1.11 -13.49 -0.34
CA LEU A 266 2.06 -14.09 0.60
C LEU A 266 1.73 -13.67 2.03
N PRO A 267 1.74 -14.59 3.01
CA PRO A 267 1.48 -14.24 4.39
C PRO A 267 2.61 -13.33 4.91
N PRO A 268 2.29 -12.22 5.60
CA PRO A 268 3.29 -11.27 6.11
C PRO A 268 4.17 -11.85 7.22
N THR A 269 3.90 -13.07 7.67
CA THR A 269 4.69 -13.85 8.65
C THR A 269 5.80 -14.68 8.01
N SER A 270 5.79 -14.92 6.69
CA SER A 270 6.89 -15.61 6.02
C SER A 270 8.03 -14.65 5.69
N ILE A 271 9.26 -15.14 5.55
CA ILE A 271 10.43 -14.30 5.26
C ILE A 271 10.23 -13.51 3.96
N LEU A 272 9.70 -14.16 2.92
CA LEU A 272 9.48 -13.54 1.61
C LEU A 272 8.31 -12.55 1.65
N GLY A 273 7.20 -12.89 2.33
CA GLY A 273 6.05 -11.99 2.52
C GLY A 273 6.41 -10.75 3.35
N ALA A 274 7.14 -10.93 4.46
CA ALA A 274 7.66 -9.83 5.28
C ALA A 274 8.64 -8.94 4.50
N GLY A 275 9.49 -9.54 3.67
CA GLY A 275 10.40 -8.84 2.75
C GLY A 275 9.64 -7.97 1.74
N MET A 276 8.68 -8.55 1.01
CA MET A 276 7.86 -7.83 0.03
C MET A 276 6.99 -6.75 0.68
N TYR A 277 6.45 -6.99 1.88
CA TYR A 277 5.74 -5.97 2.65
C TYR A 277 6.66 -4.83 3.11
N SER A 278 7.91 -5.13 3.49
CA SER A 278 8.89 -4.13 3.92
C SER A 278 9.39 -3.27 2.75
N ILE A 279 9.72 -3.87 1.60
CA ILE A 279 10.02 -3.15 0.35
C ILE A 279 8.79 -2.34 -0.07
N ALA A 280 7.61 -2.95 0.04
CA ALA A 280 6.28 -2.35 0.04
C ALA A 280 6.26 -0.98 0.73
N ILE A 281 6.21 -1.01 2.06
CA ILE A 281 5.96 0.16 2.90
C ILE A 281 7.18 1.08 3.03
N TYR A 282 8.35 0.55 3.36
CA TYR A 282 9.55 1.36 3.64
C TYR A 282 10.29 1.77 2.37
N GLY A 283 10.54 0.81 1.48
CA GLY A 283 11.16 1.08 0.17
C GLY A 283 10.29 2.01 -0.67
N GLY A 284 8.98 1.74 -0.71
CA GLY A 284 8.00 2.62 -1.36
C GLY A 284 7.94 4.03 -0.76
N LEU A 285 8.07 4.21 0.56
CA LEU A 285 8.07 5.54 1.17
C LEU A 285 9.28 6.37 0.70
N VAL A 286 10.48 5.78 0.72
CA VAL A 286 11.71 6.43 0.24
C VAL A 286 11.59 6.73 -1.25
N LEU A 287 11.07 5.80 -2.05
CA LEU A 287 10.88 5.98 -3.48
C LEU A 287 9.94 7.14 -3.81
N PHE A 288 8.74 7.18 -3.21
CA PHE A 288 7.79 8.27 -3.46
C PHE A 288 8.25 9.61 -2.87
N SER A 289 9.10 9.58 -1.83
CA SER A 289 9.80 10.77 -1.36
C SER A 289 10.77 11.31 -2.43
N LEU A 290 11.48 10.43 -3.16
CA LEU A 290 12.34 10.82 -4.27
C LEU A 290 11.56 11.25 -5.53
N PHE A 291 10.43 10.59 -5.85
CA PHE A 291 9.54 11.06 -6.93
C PHE A 291 9.02 12.47 -6.63
N LEU A 292 8.65 12.76 -5.38
CA LEU A 292 8.20 14.10 -5.00
C LEU A 292 9.29 15.17 -5.23
N LEU A 293 10.57 14.86 -5.01
CA LEU A 293 11.67 15.77 -5.38
C LEU A 293 11.76 15.95 -6.90
N HIS A 294 11.72 14.85 -7.65
CA HIS A 294 11.77 14.84 -9.12
C HIS A 294 10.62 15.68 -9.71
N ASP A 295 9.39 15.40 -9.30
CA ASP A 295 8.18 16.05 -9.80
C ASP A 295 8.09 17.51 -9.37
N THR A 296 8.57 17.88 -8.16
CA THR A 296 8.69 19.28 -7.77
C THR A 296 9.65 20.04 -8.71
N GLN A 297 10.83 19.47 -8.99
CA GLN A 297 11.77 20.07 -9.95
C GLN A 297 11.23 20.06 -11.39
N GLN A 298 10.43 19.05 -11.76
CA GLN A 298 9.77 18.97 -13.07
C GLN A 298 8.67 20.04 -13.23
N VAL A 299 7.90 20.32 -12.18
CA VAL A 299 6.92 21.42 -12.15
C VAL A 299 7.60 22.77 -12.32
N ILE A 300 8.71 23.01 -11.63
CA ILE A 300 9.52 24.23 -11.75
C ILE A 300 10.06 24.36 -13.18
N LYS A 301 10.75 23.34 -13.71
CA LYS A 301 11.35 23.38 -15.04
C LYS A 301 10.31 23.56 -16.15
N ARG A 302 9.11 22.95 -16.03
CA ARG A 302 7.98 23.21 -16.95
C ARG A 302 7.41 24.62 -16.83
N ALA A 303 7.34 25.16 -15.61
CA ALA A 303 6.84 26.52 -15.39
C ALA A 303 7.78 27.58 -16.00
N GLU A 304 9.09 27.34 -15.97
CA GLU A 304 10.11 28.14 -16.65
C GLU A 304 10.11 27.94 -18.18
N SER A 305 10.13 26.68 -18.65
CA SER A 305 10.48 26.37 -20.04
C SER A 305 9.39 26.62 -21.06
N GLN A 306 8.11 26.66 -20.66
CA GLN A 306 7.00 26.95 -21.57
C GLN A 306 6.92 28.46 -21.89
N PRO A 307 7.18 28.91 -23.14
CA PRO A 307 7.14 30.32 -23.47
C PRO A 307 5.75 30.94 -23.24
N TYR A 308 5.72 32.22 -22.86
CA TYR A 308 4.47 32.95 -22.63
C TYR A 308 3.79 33.44 -23.92
N LEU A 309 4.55 33.57 -25.03
CA LEU A 309 4.17 34.39 -26.20
C LEU A 309 4.14 33.66 -27.56
N VAL A 310 4.33 32.33 -27.61
CA VAL A 310 4.33 31.60 -28.90
C VAL A 310 2.93 31.06 -29.22
N VAL A 311 2.26 31.74 -30.15
CA VAL A 311 0.99 31.28 -30.74
C VAL A 311 1.16 29.87 -31.31
N GLY A 312 0.29 28.94 -30.91
CA GLY A 312 0.30 27.54 -31.36
C GLY A 312 0.98 26.55 -30.42
N MET A 313 1.65 26.97 -29.34
CA MET A 313 2.17 26.04 -28.32
C MET A 313 1.17 25.82 -27.17
N ARG A 314 1.08 24.57 -26.71
CA ARG A 314 0.20 24.16 -25.59
C ARG A 314 0.61 24.94 -24.32
N LYS A 315 -0.32 25.74 -23.80
CA LYS A 315 -0.14 26.59 -22.61
C LYS A 315 0.06 25.73 -21.35
N TYR A 316 0.60 26.33 -20.29
CA TYR A 316 0.88 25.62 -19.03
C TYR A 316 -0.41 25.09 -18.41
N ASP A 317 -0.46 23.78 -18.14
CA ASP A 317 -1.61 23.08 -17.57
C ASP A 317 -1.31 22.72 -16.11
N PRO A 318 -1.81 23.51 -15.13
CA PRO A 318 -1.47 23.32 -13.72
C PRO A 318 -2.07 22.03 -13.14
N ILE A 319 -3.18 21.54 -13.70
CA ILE A 319 -3.84 20.30 -13.27
C ILE A 319 -3.02 19.08 -13.70
N ASN A 320 -2.49 19.07 -14.92
CA ASN A 320 -1.58 18.00 -15.35
C ASN A 320 -0.22 18.11 -14.64
N ALA A 321 0.27 19.32 -14.36
CA ALA A 321 1.50 19.54 -13.62
C ALA A 321 1.42 19.07 -12.15
N CYS A 322 0.28 19.25 -11.47
CA CYS A 322 0.13 18.86 -10.06
C CYS A 322 -0.06 17.35 -9.85
N MET A 323 -0.39 16.61 -10.92
CA MET A 323 -0.82 15.21 -10.85
C MET A 323 0.22 14.27 -10.26
N GLY A 324 1.51 14.51 -10.54
CA GLY A 324 2.62 13.71 -10.02
C GLY A 324 2.80 13.87 -8.50
N ILE A 325 3.12 15.11 -8.08
CA ILE A 325 3.18 15.56 -6.67
C ILE A 325 1.98 15.07 -5.84
N TYR A 326 0.77 15.12 -6.42
CA TYR A 326 -0.46 14.62 -5.81
C TYR A 326 -0.44 13.10 -5.56
N MET A 327 -0.10 12.30 -6.58
CA MET A 327 -0.02 10.84 -6.45
C MET A 327 1.07 10.40 -5.47
N ASP A 328 2.24 11.04 -5.50
CA ASP A 328 3.30 10.79 -4.52
C ASP A 328 2.86 11.10 -3.09
N THR A 329 2.20 12.24 -2.90
CA THR A 329 1.65 12.63 -1.59
C THR A 329 0.66 11.60 -1.05
N LEU A 330 -0.24 11.07 -1.90
CA LEU A 330 -1.16 10.01 -1.47
C LEU A 330 -0.42 8.69 -1.16
N ASN A 331 0.56 8.31 -1.97
CA ASN A 331 1.36 7.11 -1.71
C ASN A 331 2.17 7.23 -0.40
N ILE A 332 2.74 8.40 -0.12
CA ILE A 332 3.40 8.72 1.16
C ILE A 332 2.37 8.64 2.30
N PHE A 333 1.19 9.24 2.17
CA PHE A 333 0.13 9.19 3.19
C PHE A 333 -0.31 7.77 3.53
N ILE A 334 -0.63 6.95 2.52
CA ILE A 334 -1.04 5.55 2.70
C ILE A 334 0.04 4.76 3.46
N ARG A 335 1.32 4.98 3.14
CA ARG A 335 2.45 4.31 3.79
C ARG A 335 2.66 4.80 5.21
N VAL A 336 2.59 6.11 5.47
CA VAL A 336 2.67 6.67 6.83
C VAL A 336 1.53 6.18 7.71
N ALA A 337 0.28 6.18 7.23
CA ALA A 337 -0.87 5.65 7.95
C ALA A 337 -0.68 4.16 8.30
N THR A 338 -0.23 3.35 7.32
CA THR A 338 0.03 1.92 7.51
C THR A 338 1.15 1.66 8.53
N MET A 339 2.25 2.43 8.49
CA MET A 339 3.32 2.32 9.50
C MET A 339 2.85 2.68 10.91
N LEU A 340 2.01 3.71 11.06
CA LEU A 340 1.46 4.10 12.35
C LEU A 340 0.49 3.05 12.91
N ALA A 341 -0.31 2.42 12.04
CA ALA A 341 -1.18 1.31 12.43
C ALA A 341 -0.37 0.09 12.90
N GLY A 342 0.64 -0.33 12.12
CA GLY A 342 1.52 -1.44 12.49
C GLY A 342 2.38 -1.19 13.73
N GLY A 343 2.70 0.08 14.03
CA GLY A 343 3.46 0.47 15.23
C GLY A 343 2.65 0.52 16.54
N GLY A 344 1.33 0.68 16.46
CA GLY A 344 0.47 0.92 17.64
C GLY A 344 0.17 -0.32 18.48
N GLY A 345 0.09 -1.50 17.87
CA GLY A 345 -0.36 -2.75 18.52
C GLY A 345 0.64 -3.41 19.48
N ARG A 346 1.77 -2.76 19.79
CA ARG A 346 2.91 -3.38 20.53
C ARG A 346 3.22 -2.70 21.87
N LYS A 347 2.24 -1.97 22.42
CA LYS A 347 2.23 -1.46 23.80
C LYS A 347 0.92 -1.86 24.51
N LYS A 348 0.77 -3.16 24.76
CA LYS A 348 -0.06 -3.75 25.82
C LYS A 348 0.44 -5.16 26.07
#